data_AF-A0A554KTY6-F1
#
_entry.id   AF-A0A554KTY6-F1
#
_cell.length_a   1.000
_cell.length_b   1.000
_cell.length_c   1.000
_cell.angle_alpha   90.00
_cell.angle_beta   90.00
_cell.angle_gamma   90.00
#
_symmetry.space_group_name_H-M   'P 1'
#
loop_
_entity.id
_entity.type
_entity.pdbx_description
1 polymer ?
#
loop_
_entity_poly.entity_id
_entity_poly.type
_entity_poly.pdbx_seq_one_letter_code
_entity_poly.pdbx_strand_id
1 'polypeptide(L)'
;MIGNTKLKNGFTLLFASLVGSLLLAIGIATFNIVLRELDLSSVARESRFAFYAADSGWECAFYHDRKRPSVFATSTNSLSIPNPTIIQCRNGNIGVASTRTAFSAVSTFRMPLDGTACADVTITKDDNDNKDKISSTKIESRGKNDCTDNPNPNRVERAIRVKY
;
A
#
# COMPACT_ATOMS: atom_id res chain seq x y z
N MET A 1 -20.44 -46.30 -71.03
CA MET A 1 -19.58 -45.11 -70.82
C MET A 1 -20.11 -44.32 -69.64
N ILE A 2 -19.27 -43.50 -68.99
CA ILE A 2 -19.47 -42.78 -67.71
C ILE A 2 -18.99 -43.63 -66.53
N GLY A 3 -17.97 -43.29 -65.77
CA GLY A 3 -17.11 -42.10 -65.70
C GLY A 3 -16.43 -42.12 -64.34
N ASN A 4 -15.13 -42.39 -64.30
CA ASN A 4 -14.37 -42.68 -63.09
C ASN A 4 -14.11 -41.38 -62.28
N THR A 5 -14.83 -41.13 -61.18
CA THR A 5 -14.64 -39.92 -60.36
C THR A 5 -13.57 -40.16 -59.28
N LYS A 6 -12.33 -39.73 -59.55
CA LYS A 6 -11.30 -39.65 -58.50
C LYS A 6 -11.59 -38.45 -57.57
N LEU A 7 -12.08 -38.72 -56.36
CA LEU A 7 -12.13 -37.74 -55.28
C LEU A 7 -10.70 -37.47 -54.76
N LYS A 8 -10.12 -36.31 -55.07
CA LYS A 8 -8.80 -35.84 -54.62
C LYS A 8 -8.87 -34.72 -53.57
N ASN A 9 -9.88 -34.71 -52.69
CA ASN A 9 -10.16 -33.55 -51.81
C ASN A 9 -10.11 -33.86 -50.29
N GLY A 10 -9.49 -34.96 -49.87
CA GLY A 10 -9.43 -35.35 -48.44
C GLY A 10 -8.49 -34.51 -47.55
N PHE A 11 -7.51 -33.79 -48.14
CA PHE A 11 -6.50 -33.06 -47.38
C PHE A 11 -7.00 -31.73 -46.79
N THR A 12 -7.97 -31.08 -47.45
CA THR A 12 -8.46 -29.75 -47.05
C THR A 12 -9.10 -29.73 -45.67
N LEU A 13 -9.80 -30.81 -45.28
CA LEU A 13 -10.45 -30.91 -43.98
C LEU A 13 -9.43 -31.04 -42.83
N LEU A 14 -8.35 -31.81 -43.06
CA LEU A 14 -7.23 -31.94 -42.12
C LEU A 14 -6.42 -30.64 -42.01
N PHE A 15 -6.23 -29.93 -43.12
CA PHE A 15 -5.56 -28.62 -43.10
C PHE A 15 -6.41 -27.57 -42.35
N ALA A 16 -7.71 -27.55 -42.58
CA ALA A 16 -8.63 -26.64 -41.88
C ALA A 16 -8.65 -26.89 -40.36
N SER A 17 -8.66 -28.15 -39.93
CA SER A 17 -8.62 -28.47 -38.49
C SER A 17 -7.28 -28.13 -37.84
N LEU A 18 -6.16 -28.26 -38.56
CA LEU A 18 -4.83 -27.85 -38.11
C LEU A 18 -4.73 -26.33 -37.94
N VAL A 19 -5.21 -25.55 -38.91
CA VAL A 19 -5.23 -24.08 -38.81
C VAL A 19 -6.19 -23.65 -37.70
N GLY A 20 -7.35 -24.30 -37.57
CA GLY A 20 -8.32 -24.04 -36.51
C GLY A 20 -7.75 -24.26 -35.12
N SER A 21 -7.00 -25.35 -34.90
CA SER A 21 -6.38 -25.64 -33.61
C SER A 21 -5.25 -24.66 -33.27
N LEU A 22 -4.47 -24.21 -34.26
CA LEU A 22 -3.45 -23.19 -34.08
C LEU A 22 -4.05 -21.83 -33.66
N LEU A 23 -5.11 -21.39 -34.36
CA LEU A 23 -5.81 -20.14 -34.03
C LEU A 23 -6.45 -20.21 -32.64
N LEU A 24 -7.03 -21.35 -32.29
CA LEU A 24 -7.60 -21.57 -30.95
C LEU A 24 -6.52 -21.51 -29.86
N ALA A 25 -5.35 -22.12 -30.08
CA ALA A 25 -4.25 -22.08 -29.14
C ALA A 25 -3.76 -20.64 -28.88
N ILE A 26 -3.63 -19.83 -29.94
CA ILE A 26 -3.26 -18.40 -29.82
C ILE A 26 -4.36 -17.62 -29.08
N GLY A 27 -5.63 -17.89 -29.39
CA GLY A 27 -6.77 -17.26 -28.70
C GLY A 27 -6.79 -17.55 -27.20
N ILE A 28 -6.56 -18.80 -26.80
CA ILE A 28 -6.51 -19.18 -25.38
C ILE A 28 -5.28 -18.57 -24.70
N ALA A 29 -4.13 -18.53 -25.38
CA ALA A 29 -2.92 -17.92 -24.83
C ALA A 29 -3.10 -16.42 -24.57
N THR A 30 -3.65 -15.69 -25.55
CA THR A 30 -3.91 -14.25 -25.43
C THR A 30 -4.98 -13.93 -24.37
N PHE A 31 -6.06 -14.71 -24.30
CA PHE A 31 -7.09 -14.54 -23.28
C PHE A 31 -6.53 -14.68 -21.85
N ASN A 32 -5.65 -15.65 -21.62
CA ASN A 32 -5.00 -15.82 -20.32
C ASN A 32 -4.09 -14.65 -19.93
N ILE A 33 -3.42 -14.02 -20.90
CA ILE A 33 -2.60 -12.83 -20.67
C ILE A 33 -3.51 -11.66 -20.25
N VAL A 34 -4.58 -11.41 -21.00
CA VAL A 34 -5.53 -10.31 -20.71
C VAL A 34 -6.15 -10.45 -19.32
N LEU A 35 -6.54 -11.66 -18.91
CA LEU A 35 -7.09 -11.88 -17.57
C LEU A 35 -6.09 -11.49 -16.46
N ARG A 36 -4.80 -11.82 -16.63
CA ARG A 36 -3.75 -11.45 -15.67
C ARG A 36 -3.48 -9.95 -15.67
N GLU A 37 -3.50 -9.30 -16.84
CA GLU A 37 -3.32 -7.86 -16.96
C GLU A 37 -4.47 -7.08 -16.29
N LEU A 38 -5.70 -7.56 -16.42
CA LEU A 38 -6.86 -6.97 -15.73
C LEU A 38 -6.72 -7.07 -14.21
N ASP A 39 -6.27 -8.21 -13.70
CA ASP A 39 -6.04 -8.40 -12.26
C ASP A 39 -4.93 -7.47 -11.74
N LEU A 40 -3.78 -7.43 -12.43
CA LEU A 40 -2.67 -6.52 -12.11
C LEU A 40 -3.09 -5.05 -12.19
N SER A 41 -3.94 -4.68 -13.16
CA SER A 41 -4.47 -3.32 -13.29
C SER A 41 -5.33 -2.92 -12.09
N SER A 42 -6.09 -3.87 -11.53
CA SER A 42 -6.90 -3.65 -10.34
C SER A 42 -6.00 -3.37 -9.12
N VAL A 43 -4.98 -4.20 -8.90
CA VAL A 43 -4.00 -4.04 -7.82
C VAL A 43 -3.20 -2.73 -7.98
N ALA A 44 -2.87 -2.34 -9.21
CA ALA A 44 -2.18 -1.09 -9.50
C ALA A 44 -3.03 0.13 -9.13
N ARG A 45 -4.36 0.10 -9.39
CA ARG A 45 -5.28 1.15 -8.95
C ARG A 45 -5.35 1.24 -7.44
N GLU A 46 -5.54 0.11 -6.75
CA GLU A 46 -5.60 0.06 -5.28
C GLU A 46 -4.28 0.50 -4.63
N SER A 47 -3.15 0.19 -5.27
CA SER A 47 -1.81 0.64 -4.84
C SER A 47 -1.67 2.16 -4.82
N ARG A 48 -2.36 2.88 -5.70
CA ARG A 48 -2.31 4.36 -5.72
C ARG A 48 -2.98 4.96 -4.49
N PHE A 49 -4.13 4.42 -4.08
CA PHE A 49 -4.81 4.86 -2.87
C PHE A 49 -3.97 4.56 -1.62
N ALA A 50 -3.41 3.35 -1.53
CA ALA A 50 -2.52 2.96 -0.44
C ALA A 50 -1.27 3.86 -0.38
N PHE A 51 -0.62 4.14 -1.52
CA PHE A 51 0.57 4.99 -1.54
C PHE A 51 0.25 6.45 -1.21
N TYR A 52 -0.85 6.99 -1.74
CA TYR A 52 -1.32 8.33 -1.43
C TYR A 52 -1.66 8.51 0.06
N ALA A 53 -2.26 7.48 0.66
CA ALA A 53 -2.52 7.44 2.10
C ALA A 53 -1.20 7.48 2.89
N ALA A 54 -0.24 6.62 2.52
CA ALA A 54 1.07 6.58 3.15
C ALA A 54 1.76 7.95 3.07
N ASP A 55 1.74 8.57 1.90
CA ASP A 55 2.33 9.88 1.62
C ASP A 55 1.73 10.98 2.52
N SER A 56 0.41 11.06 2.54
CA SER A 56 -0.29 12.04 3.37
C SER A 56 -0.02 11.82 4.87
N GLY A 57 0.11 10.56 5.30
CA GLY A 57 0.33 10.20 6.70
C GLY A 57 1.70 10.61 7.23
N TRP A 58 2.77 10.36 6.46
CA TRP A 58 4.11 10.76 6.89
C TRP A 58 4.29 12.27 6.86
N GLU A 59 3.69 12.98 5.89
CA GLU A 59 3.72 14.44 5.83
C GLU A 59 3.06 15.07 7.06
N CYS A 60 1.93 14.53 7.54
CA CYS A 60 1.33 15.05 8.76
C CYS A 60 2.23 14.81 9.98
N ALA A 61 2.81 13.62 10.11
CA ALA A 61 3.74 13.31 11.20
C ALA A 61 4.97 14.23 11.16
N PHE A 62 5.59 14.38 9.98
CA PHE A 62 6.78 15.20 9.79
C PHE A 62 6.51 16.68 10.07
N TYR A 63 5.37 17.20 9.60
CA TYR A 63 4.96 18.57 9.87
C TYR A 63 4.83 18.86 11.38
N HIS A 64 4.14 17.97 12.12
CA HIS A 64 4.00 18.15 13.57
C HIS A 64 5.30 17.90 14.32
N ASP A 65 6.17 17.02 13.82
CA ASP A 65 7.50 16.82 14.40
C ASP A 65 8.35 18.11 14.31
N ARG A 66 8.28 18.80 13.18
CA ARG A 66 9.04 20.04 12.95
C ARG A 66 8.41 21.26 13.62
N LYS A 67 7.08 21.39 13.58
CA LYS A 67 6.35 22.59 14.06
C LYS A 67 5.99 22.52 15.54
N ARG A 68 5.78 21.32 16.08
CA ARG A 68 5.39 21.07 17.48
C ARG A 68 6.23 19.91 18.06
N PRO A 69 7.54 20.11 18.25
CA PRO A 69 8.46 19.02 18.62
C PRO A 69 8.11 18.32 19.93
N SER A 70 7.34 18.97 20.81
CA SER A 70 6.86 18.38 22.08
C SER A 70 5.91 17.20 21.87
N VAL A 71 5.14 17.17 20.77
CA VAL A 71 4.14 16.12 20.52
C VAL A 71 4.81 14.75 20.42
N PHE A 72 5.97 14.67 19.77
CA PHE A 72 6.75 13.45 19.62
C PHE A 72 8.09 13.51 20.37
N ALA A 73 8.20 14.33 21.42
CA ALA A 73 9.45 14.49 22.17
C ALA A 73 9.80 13.24 22.99
N THR A 74 11.10 13.03 23.17
CA THR A 74 11.71 12.16 24.18
C THR A 74 12.30 13.02 25.30
N SER A 75 12.30 12.52 26.53
CA SER A 75 12.94 13.07 27.76
C SER A 75 12.08 12.78 29.00
N THR A 76 12.65 12.92 30.19
CA THR A 76 11.90 12.92 31.47
C THR A 76 10.77 13.96 31.51
N ASN A 77 10.96 15.13 30.88
CA ASN A 77 9.94 16.18 30.76
C ASN A 77 8.83 15.83 29.76
N SER A 78 9.01 14.82 28.91
CA SER A 78 8.00 14.37 27.94
C SER A 78 6.96 13.42 28.53
N LEU A 79 7.15 12.95 29.78
CA LEU A 79 6.22 12.09 30.51
C LEU A 79 4.97 12.82 31.03
N SER A 80 5.03 14.15 31.15
CA SER A 80 3.90 14.99 31.60
C SER A 80 2.96 15.39 30.46
N ILE A 81 3.26 14.99 29.23
CA ILE A 81 2.46 15.31 28.06
C ILE A 81 1.25 14.37 28.00
N PRO A 82 0.03 14.90 27.78
CA PRO A 82 -1.18 14.08 27.73
C PRO A 82 -1.09 12.94 26.72
N ASN A 83 -1.57 11.75 27.07
CA ASN A 83 -1.71 10.63 26.14
C ASN A 83 -3.17 10.14 26.19
N PRO A 84 -3.94 10.25 25.08
CA PRO A 84 -3.51 10.66 23.74
C PRO A 84 -3.29 12.17 23.59
N THR A 85 -2.31 12.56 22.76
CA THR A 85 -2.17 13.96 22.28
C THR A 85 -3.01 14.15 21.03
N ILE A 86 -3.55 15.36 20.82
CA ILE A 86 -4.36 15.66 19.63
C ILE A 86 -3.53 16.45 18.62
N ILE A 87 -3.38 15.91 17.41
CA ILE A 87 -2.80 16.60 16.25
C ILE A 87 -3.86 16.93 15.21
N GLN A 88 -3.60 17.94 14.40
CA GLN A 88 -4.47 18.35 13.29
C GLN A 88 -3.87 17.89 11.97
N CYS A 89 -4.52 16.96 11.28
CA CYS A 89 -4.18 16.57 9.92
C CYS A 89 -5.32 16.94 8.97
N ARG A 90 -5.17 16.64 7.66
CA ARG A 90 -6.15 16.99 6.62
C ARG A 90 -7.60 16.64 6.98
N ASN A 91 -7.82 15.48 7.61
CA ASN A 91 -9.15 14.96 7.94
C ASN A 91 -9.57 15.21 9.40
N GLY A 92 -8.97 16.22 10.04
CA GLY A 92 -9.36 16.72 11.35
C GLY A 92 -8.44 16.29 12.49
N ASN A 93 -9.02 16.24 13.69
CA ASN A 93 -8.32 15.96 14.94
C ASN A 93 -8.02 14.47 15.05
N ILE A 94 -6.74 14.12 15.22
CA ILE A 94 -6.30 12.74 15.37
C ILE A 94 -5.66 12.57 16.74
N GLY A 95 -6.08 11.54 17.47
CA GLY A 95 -5.44 11.10 18.70
C GLY A 95 -4.16 10.33 18.40
N VAL A 96 -3.04 10.77 18.96
CA VAL A 96 -1.75 10.11 18.91
C VAL A 96 -1.52 9.42 20.25
N ALA A 97 -1.37 8.10 20.21
CA ALA A 97 -0.93 7.32 21.35
C ALA A 97 0.60 7.32 21.41
N SER A 98 1.19 7.60 22.58
CA SER A 98 2.65 7.63 22.72
C SER A 98 3.14 6.81 23.90
N THR A 99 4.03 5.86 23.67
CA THR A 99 4.81 5.20 24.73
C THR A 99 6.15 5.91 24.83
N ARG A 100 6.47 6.48 26.01
CA ARG A 100 7.65 7.33 26.20
C ARG A 100 8.49 6.85 27.36
N THR A 101 9.79 6.98 27.22
CA THR A 101 10.79 6.81 28.25
C THR A 101 11.70 8.05 28.25
N ALA A 102 12.67 8.09 29.16
CA ALA A 102 13.66 9.16 29.17
C ALA A 102 14.44 9.24 27.84
N PHE A 103 14.62 8.12 27.12
CA PHE A 103 15.51 8.02 25.96
C PHE A 103 14.83 7.55 24.67
N SER A 104 13.57 7.10 24.72
CA SER A 104 12.86 6.60 23.54
C SER A 104 11.39 6.99 23.58
N ALA A 105 10.80 7.27 22.41
CA ALA A 105 9.37 7.49 22.26
C ALA A 105 8.88 6.79 20.99
N VAL A 106 7.83 5.98 21.17
CA VAL A 106 7.07 5.40 20.06
C VAL A 106 5.69 6.03 20.06
N SER A 107 5.39 6.80 19.03
CA SER A 107 4.08 7.42 18.84
C SER A 107 3.37 6.80 17.64
N THR A 108 2.11 6.45 17.81
CA THR A 108 1.29 5.85 16.76
C THR A 108 -0.02 6.60 16.60
N PHE A 109 -0.46 6.72 15.35
CA PHE A 109 -1.80 7.22 15.04
C PHE A 109 -2.29 6.63 13.72
N ARG A 110 -3.60 6.56 13.58
CA ARG A 110 -4.27 6.21 12.33
C ARG A 110 -4.87 7.46 11.73
N MET A 111 -4.49 7.77 10.51
CA MET A 111 -5.06 8.88 9.74
C MET A 111 -6.06 8.36 8.72
N PRO A 112 -7.37 8.64 8.89
CA PRO A 112 -8.34 8.33 7.86
C PRO A 112 -8.14 9.24 6.65
N LEU A 113 -8.29 8.69 5.45
CA LEU A 113 -8.43 9.46 4.20
C LEU A 113 -9.88 9.37 3.71
N ASP A 114 -10.17 10.03 2.60
CA ASP A 114 -11.48 9.98 1.97
C ASP A 114 -11.85 8.53 1.60
N GLY A 115 -13.04 8.08 2.01
CA GLY A 115 -13.52 6.71 1.78
C GLY A 115 -13.03 5.70 2.83
N THR A 116 -12.52 4.56 2.36
CA THR A 116 -12.06 3.44 3.21
C THR A 116 -10.54 3.42 3.42
N ALA A 117 -9.80 4.27 2.71
CA ALA A 117 -8.35 4.32 2.78
C ALA A 117 -7.87 5.00 4.07
N CYS A 118 -6.74 4.55 4.60
CA CYS A 118 -6.13 5.19 5.76
C CYS A 118 -4.61 4.95 5.80
N ALA A 119 -3.93 5.70 6.66
CA ALA A 119 -2.53 5.51 6.97
C ALA A 119 -2.30 5.21 8.44
N ASP A 120 -1.67 4.08 8.73
CA ASP A 120 -1.15 3.75 10.05
C ASP A 120 0.28 4.32 10.15
N VAL A 121 0.46 5.35 10.99
CA VAL A 121 1.75 6.03 11.14
C VAL A 121 2.37 5.68 12.47
N THR A 122 3.65 5.34 12.44
CA THR A 122 4.49 5.04 13.60
C THR A 122 5.73 5.93 13.56
N ILE A 123 5.91 6.72 14.60
CA ILE A 123 7.08 7.58 14.82
C ILE A 123 7.88 6.94 15.95
N THR A 124 9.14 6.61 15.66
CA THR A 124 10.09 6.14 16.65
C THR A 124 11.18 7.19 16.79
N LYS A 125 11.40 7.68 18.00
CA LYS A 125 12.56 8.49 18.35
C LYS A 125 13.38 7.75 19.37
N ASP A 126 14.66 7.55 19.08
CA ASP A 126 15.60 6.90 19.98
C ASP A 126 16.80 7.83 20.20
N ASP A 127 17.17 8.00 21.47
CA ASP A 127 18.44 8.55 21.92
C ASP A 127 19.36 7.37 22.23
N ASN A 128 20.26 7.06 21.28
CA ASN A 128 21.18 5.94 21.41
C ASN A 128 22.36 6.25 22.34
N ASP A 129 22.56 7.52 22.71
CA ASP A 129 23.73 7.99 23.46
C ASP A 129 23.43 8.31 24.93
N ASN A 130 22.17 8.15 25.38
CA ASN A 130 21.74 8.41 26.77
C ASN A 130 22.12 9.83 27.25
N LYS A 131 22.19 10.78 26.31
CA LYS A 131 22.74 12.15 26.50
C LYS A 131 21.69 13.25 26.32
N ASP A 132 20.41 12.90 26.42
CA ASP A 132 19.26 13.80 26.17
C ASP A 132 19.32 14.46 24.78
N LYS A 133 19.83 13.73 23.77
CA LYS A 133 19.88 14.16 22.37
C LYS A 133 19.25 13.08 21.50
N ILE A 134 18.20 13.43 20.77
CA ILE A 134 17.58 12.53 19.79
C ILE A 134 18.62 12.19 18.71
N SER A 135 19.10 10.95 18.70
CA SER A 135 20.13 10.47 17.75
C SER A 135 19.51 9.94 16.46
N SER A 136 18.24 9.51 16.49
CA SER A 136 17.52 9.09 15.28
C SER A 136 16.02 9.28 15.40
N THR A 137 15.40 9.88 14.38
CA THR A 137 13.95 9.87 14.19
C THR A 137 13.60 9.01 12.98
N LYS A 138 12.72 8.03 13.19
CA LYS A 138 12.18 7.16 12.15
C LYS A 138 10.67 7.37 12.08
N ILE A 139 10.18 7.81 10.92
CA ILE A 139 8.76 7.88 10.62
C ILE A 139 8.44 6.77 9.63
N GLU A 140 7.51 5.89 9.99
CA GLU A 140 6.98 4.85 9.12
C GLU A 140 5.48 5.07 8.94
N SER A 141 5.05 5.31 7.70
CA SER A 141 3.65 5.49 7.34
C SER A 141 3.22 4.35 6.43
N ARG A 142 2.23 3.57 6.86
CA ARG A 142 1.67 2.42 6.16
C ARG A 142 0.27 2.76 5.68
N GLY A 143 0.15 3.09 4.41
CA GLY A 143 -1.13 3.38 3.78
C GLY A 143 -1.80 2.12 3.23
N LYS A 144 -3.12 2.03 3.42
CA LYS A 144 -3.97 0.93 2.95
C LYS A 144 -5.12 1.49 2.13
N ASN A 145 -5.55 0.77 1.10
CA ASN A 145 -6.77 1.10 0.35
C ASN A 145 -8.05 0.88 1.17
N ASP A 146 -7.98 -0.03 2.14
CA ASP A 146 -9.07 -0.35 3.05
C ASP A 146 -8.54 -0.56 4.47
N CYS A 147 -9.11 0.19 5.42
CA CYS A 147 -8.78 0.16 6.83
C CYS A 147 -9.87 -0.40 7.73
N THR A 148 -10.90 -1.03 7.15
CA THR A 148 -11.85 -1.82 7.91
C THR A 148 -11.14 -2.95 8.67
N ASP A 149 -11.72 -3.42 9.77
CA ASP A 149 -11.15 -4.53 10.55
C ASP A 149 -11.46 -5.90 9.92
N ASN A 150 -12.30 -5.93 8.88
CA ASN A 150 -12.66 -7.15 8.17
C ASN A 150 -11.51 -7.61 7.25
N PRO A 151 -11.17 -8.91 7.22
CA PRO A 151 -10.18 -9.42 6.29
C PRO A 151 -10.65 -9.18 4.86
N ASN A 152 -9.83 -8.47 4.07
CA ASN A 152 -10.11 -8.15 2.68
C ASN A 152 -8.95 -8.70 1.82
N PRO A 153 -9.19 -9.70 0.96
CA PRO A 153 -8.14 -10.28 0.12
C PRO A 153 -7.58 -9.30 -0.92
N ASN A 154 -8.32 -8.25 -1.25
CA ASN A 154 -7.90 -7.18 -2.16
C ASN A 154 -7.27 -5.99 -1.41
N ARG A 155 -6.90 -6.18 -0.14
CA ARG A 155 -6.23 -5.14 0.63
C ARG A 155 -4.79 -4.98 0.13
N VAL A 156 -4.49 -3.78 -0.34
CA VAL A 156 -3.15 -3.38 -0.74
C VAL A 156 -2.58 -2.44 0.31
N GLU A 157 -1.35 -2.71 0.74
CA GLU A 157 -0.59 -1.86 1.65
C GLU A 157 0.67 -1.33 0.95
N ARG A 158 0.96 -0.05 1.14
CA ARG A 158 2.20 0.61 0.70
C ARG A 158 2.78 1.37 1.88
N ALA A 159 4.10 1.31 2.05
CA ALA A 159 4.76 1.94 3.19
C ALA A 159 5.83 2.94 2.73
N ILE A 160 5.89 4.09 3.41
CA ILE A 160 6.97 5.07 3.29
C ILE A 160 7.69 5.11 4.63
N ARG A 161 9.03 5.02 4.58
CA ARG A 161 9.87 5.10 5.77
C ARG A 161 10.93 6.16 5.56
N VAL A 162 10.96 7.14 6.46
CA VAL A 162 11.95 8.22 6.48
C VAL A 162 12.75 8.10 7.77
N LYS A 163 14.07 8.26 7.66
CA LYS A 163 14.99 8.32 8.80
C LYS A 163 15.84 9.57 8.66
N TYR A 164 15.94 10.35 9.74
CA TYR A 164 16.79 11.54 9.83
C TYR A 164 17.29 11.76 11.26
#